data_AF-A0A950P2M3-F1
#
_entry.id   AF-A0A950P2M3-F1
#
_cell.length_a   1.000
_cell.length_b   1.000
_cell.length_c   1.000
_cell.angle_alpha   90.00
_cell.angle_beta   90.00
_cell.angle_gamma   90.00
#
_symmetry.space_group_name_H-M   'P 1'
#
loop_
_entity.id
_entity.type
_entity.pdbx_description
1 polymer ?
#
loop_
_entity_poly.entity_id
_entity_poly.type
_entity_poly.pdbx_seq_one_letter_code
_entity_poly.pdbx_strand_id
1 'polypeptide(L)'
;AASLALVVLPAILTVLGPRVNALAPRWLARAAEREARPDERGAWYRLSRFVMRRPAPIAIASATFLIALGIPFTGIKFISVDASVLPASASSRQVNDTLNREFPPNRTAPLEVVVGAPAGSPEVRALAARIRTLPDVSAVATAQPAGAENSLLAVAPAHGPLTTETQQLVRDVRAIDAPVYVGVAGQTASFVDLEHSLAVHLPAVLAVVIGATLIILFLLTGSVVLPVKAVLMNALNLSAVFGILVLVFQHGNLEGLLGYRGEGALDATQPILLFAVGFGLSTDYGVFLLSRIKEARDAGAPNSEAVAIGLERTGRIVTAAALLFAVAIGAFATSQIVFIKELGIGAALAVLIDASVVRALLVPSLMELLGSANWWAPRPLRWLYQRVGWRESLPAVN
;
A
#
# COMPACT_ATOMS: atom_id res chain seq x y z
N ALA A 1 -2.60 21.37 0.78
CA ALA A 1 -3.03 21.15 2.18
C ALA A 1 -2.10 21.83 3.20
N ALA A 2 -0.79 21.50 3.24
CA ALA A 2 0.16 22.08 4.21
C ALA A 2 0.17 23.62 4.24
N SER A 3 0.18 24.28 3.07
CA SER A 3 0.16 25.75 2.99
C SER A 3 -1.12 26.36 3.58
N LEU A 4 -2.28 25.71 3.41
CA LEU A 4 -3.53 26.15 4.03
C LEU A 4 -3.47 26.01 5.55
N ALA A 5 -2.92 24.91 6.06
CA ALA A 5 -2.77 24.67 7.50
C ALA A 5 -1.75 25.60 8.17
N LEU A 6 -0.74 26.08 7.43
CA LEU A 6 0.31 26.95 7.97
C LEU A 6 0.04 28.45 7.76
N VAL A 7 -0.77 28.83 6.76
CA VAL A 7 -1.04 30.24 6.45
C VAL A 7 -2.47 30.61 6.77
N VAL A 8 -3.43 29.88 6.24
CA VAL A 8 -4.86 30.24 6.33
C VAL A 8 -5.42 29.90 7.70
N LEU A 9 -5.15 28.71 8.23
CA LEU A 9 -5.66 28.31 9.54
C LEU A 9 -5.14 29.23 10.67
N PRO A 10 -3.84 29.56 10.77
CA PRO A 10 -3.36 30.47 11.80
C PRO A 10 -3.94 31.87 11.65
N ALA A 11 -4.11 32.38 10.42
CA ALA A 11 -4.76 33.66 10.17
C ALA A 11 -6.24 33.67 10.63
N ILE A 12 -6.97 32.58 10.41
CA ILE A 12 -8.34 32.43 10.90
C ILE A 12 -8.36 32.35 12.43
N LEU A 13 -7.44 31.60 13.03
CA LEU A 13 -7.34 31.46 14.49
C LEU A 13 -6.94 32.78 15.17
N THR A 14 -6.09 33.60 14.57
CA THR A 14 -5.74 34.93 15.12
C THR A 14 -6.91 35.90 15.04
N VAL A 15 -7.70 35.87 13.97
CA VAL A 15 -8.91 36.69 13.83
C VAL A 15 -10.01 36.26 14.81
N LEU A 16 -10.22 34.95 14.98
CA LEU A 16 -11.23 34.44 15.91
C LEU A 16 -10.80 34.54 17.38
N GLY A 17 -9.51 34.38 17.66
CA GLY A 17 -8.95 34.37 19.01
C GLY A 17 -9.67 33.37 19.93
N PRO A 18 -10.07 33.76 21.15
CA PRO A 18 -10.80 32.86 22.06
C PRO A 18 -12.21 32.50 21.58
N ARG A 19 -12.75 33.20 20.56
CA ARG A 19 -14.11 32.95 20.04
C ARG A 19 -14.23 31.62 19.30
N VAL A 20 -13.13 30.95 18.98
CA VAL A 20 -13.13 29.59 18.41
C VAL A 20 -13.95 28.62 19.28
N ASN A 21 -13.95 28.83 20.59
CA ASN A 21 -14.71 28.00 21.54
C ASN A 21 -16.06 28.62 21.97
N ALA A 22 -16.48 29.75 21.40
CA ALA A 22 -17.66 30.48 21.87
C ALA A 22 -18.98 29.71 21.69
N LEU A 23 -19.05 28.82 20.71
CA LEU A 23 -20.21 27.96 20.43
C LEU A 23 -20.03 26.54 20.99
N ALA A 24 -18.94 26.26 21.68
CA ALA A 24 -18.69 24.93 22.22
C ALA A 24 -19.70 24.61 23.34
N PRO A 25 -20.46 23.50 23.25
CA PRO A 25 -21.28 23.03 24.35
C PRO A 25 -20.45 22.90 25.64
N ARG A 26 -21.01 23.33 26.78
CA ARG A 26 -20.28 23.39 28.07
C ARG A 26 -19.64 22.05 28.50
N TRP A 27 -20.17 20.92 28.06
CA TRP A 27 -19.61 19.61 28.34
C TRP A 27 -18.34 19.32 27.52
N LEU A 28 -18.27 19.77 26.26
CA LEU A 28 -17.09 19.68 25.41
C LEU A 28 -15.99 20.65 25.86
N ALA A 29 -16.35 21.86 26.26
CA ALA A 29 -15.40 22.84 26.78
C ALA A 29 -14.68 22.32 28.05
N ARG A 30 -15.44 21.74 28.99
CA ARG A 30 -14.87 21.11 30.20
C ARG A 30 -14.03 19.87 29.89
N ALA A 31 -14.39 19.10 28.87
CA ALA A 31 -13.58 17.96 28.43
C ALA A 31 -12.24 18.43 27.85
N ALA A 32 -12.26 19.46 26.99
CA ALA A 32 -11.07 20.06 26.41
C ALA A 32 -10.16 20.73 27.46
N GLU A 33 -10.71 21.43 28.46
CA GLU A 33 -9.93 22.02 29.56
C GLU A 33 -9.26 20.98 30.47
N ARG A 34 -9.92 19.85 30.71
CA ARG A 34 -9.31 18.70 31.42
C ARG A 34 -8.20 18.06 30.61
N GLU A 35 -8.29 18.12 29.29
CA GLU A 35 -7.36 17.51 28.33
C GLU A 35 -6.14 18.40 28.04
N ALA A 36 -6.27 19.72 28.18
CA ALA A 36 -5.17 20.67 28.10
C ALA A 36 -4.21 20.60 29.31
N ARG A 37 -4.61 19.93 30.39
CA ARG A 37 -3.74 19.69 31.54
C ARG A 37 -2.88 18.45 31.25
N PRO A 38 -1.55 18.56 31.28
CA PRO A 38 -0.65 17.42 31.08
C PRO A 38 -0.73 16.54 32.32
N ASP A 39 -1.72 15.65 32.38
CA ASP A 39 -1.92 14.77 33.52
C ASP A 39 -1.29 13.42 33.21
N GLU A 40 -0.32 13.01 34.03
CA GLU A 40 0.42 11.73 33.98
C GLU A 40 -0.48 10.51 34.30
N ARG A 41 -1.81 10.65 34.11
CA ARG A 41 -2.85 9.69 34.52
C ARG A 41 -3.81 9.31 33.39
N GLY A 42 -3.57 9.80 32.17
CA GLY A 42 -4.42 9.54 31.02
C GLY A 42 -4.53 8.06 30.62
N ALA A 43 -5.52 7.76 29.77
CA ALA A 43 -5.80 6.39 29.33
C ALA A 43 -4.64 5.79 28.51
N TRP A 44 -4.00 6.60 27.67
CA TRP A 44 -2.87 6.18 26.83
C TRP A 44 -1.60 5.99 27.66
N TYR A 45 -1.41 6.83 28.69
CA TYR A 45 -0.34 6.67 29.66
C TYR A 45 -0.46 5.33 30.40
N ARG A 46 -1.67 5.01 30.90
CA ARG A 46 -1.93 3.72 31.57
C ARG A 46 -1.74 2.53 30.63
N LEU A 47 -2.20 2.63 29.38
CA LEU A 47 -1.99 1.61 28.37
C LEU A 47 -0.49 1.41 28.11
N SER A 48 0.26 2.49 27.92
CA SER A 48 1.71 2.45 27.71
C SER A 48 2.42 1.77 28.88
N ARG A 49 2.09 2.14 30.12
CA ARG A 49 2.65 1.51 31.33
C ARG A 49 2.28 0.03 31.44
N PHE A 50 1.07 -0.36 31.07
CA PHE A 50 0.67 -1.77 31.02
C PHE A 50 1.50 -2.53 29.97
N VAL A 51 1.69 -1.96 28.79
CA VAL A 51 2.50 -2.55 27.71
C VAL A 51 3.95 -2.72 28.14
N MET A 52 4.53 -1.70 28.78
CA MET A 52 5.90 -1.72 29.28
C MET A 52 6.14 -2.69 30.43
N ARG A 53 5.11 -3.03 31.22
CA ARG A 53 5.24 -4.04 32.29
C ARG A 53 5.39 -5.46 31.74
N ARG A 54 4.90 -5.73 30.53
CA ARG A 54 5.01 -7.03 29.85
C ARG A 54 5.38 -6.85 28.38
N PRO A 55 6.58 -6.32 28.10
CA PRO A 55 6.91 -5.87 26.76
C PRO A 55 7.17 -7.06 25.82
N ALA A 56 7.83 -8.14 26.27
CA ALA A 56 8.07 -9.32 25.43
C ALA A 56 6.76 -10.05 25.03
N PRO A 57 5.85 -10.40 25.97
CA PRO A 57 4.61 -11.07 25.60
C PRO A 57 3.73 -10.24 24.66
N ILE A 58 3.66 -8.92 24.85
CA ILE A 58 2.83 -8.04 24.02
C ILE A 58 3.44 -7.85 22.63
N ALA A 59 4.77 -7.69 22.53
CA ALA A 59 5.46 -7.64 21.25
C ALA A 59 5.24 -8.93 20.46
N ILE A 60 5.42 -10.09 21.11
CA ILE A 60 5.21 -11.41 20.47
C ILE A 60 3.76 -11.56 20.04
N ALA A 61 2.79 -11.31 20.94
CA ALA A 61 1.38 -11.46 20.60
C ALA A 61 0.95 -10.55 19.44
N SER A 62 1.39 -9.28 19.44
CA SER A 62 1.07 -8.32 18.39
C SER A 62 1.73 -8.69 17.07
N ALA A 63 3.01 -9.09 17.10
CA ALA A 63 3.74 -9.53 15.91
C ALA A 63 3.14 -10.82 15.34
N THR A 64 2.86 -11.82 16.18
CA THR A 64 2.21 -13.07 15.75
C THR A 64 0.82 -12.81 15.17
N PHE A 65 0.03 -11.92 15.76
CA PHE A 65 -1.26 -11.53 15.21
C PHE A 65 -1.13 -10.92 13.80
N LEU A 66 -0.22 -9.95 13.62
CA LEU A 66 0.02 -9.33 12.32
C LEU A 66 0.61 -10.31 11.29
N ILE A 67 1.52 -11.18 11.70
CA ILE A 67 2.09 -12.23 10.83
C ILE A 67 0.98 -13.19 10.40
N ALA A 68 0.15 -13.66 11.34
CA ALA A 68 -0.96 -14.56 11.04
C ALA A 68 -1.95 -13.94 10.05
N LEU A 69 -2.29 -12.66 10.23
CA LEU A 69 -3.08 -11.90 9.28
C LEU A 69 -2.41 -11.75 7.91
N GLY A 70 -1.08 -11.70 7.88
CA GLY A 70 -0.28 -11.57 6.66
C GLY A 70 0.01 -12.88 5.93
N ILE A 71 -0.17 -14.06 6.53
CA ILE A 71 0.08 -15.35 5.85
C ILE A 71 -0.63 -15.48 4.49
N PRO A 72 -1.92 -15.12 4.36
CA PRO A 72 -2.63 -15.23 3.08
C PRO A 72 -2.01 -14.41 1.94
N PHE A 73 -1.26 -13.34 2.26
CA PHE A 73 -0.57 -12.52 1.26
C PHE A 73 0.37 -13.34 0.36
N THR A 74 0.94 -14.44 0.87
CA THR A 74 1.83 -15.32 0.10
C THR A 74 1.14 -16.02 -1.07
N GLY A 75 -0.19 -16.14 -1.03
CA GLY A 75 -0.99 -16.77 -2.09
C GLY A 75 -1.68 -15.78 -3.02
N ILE A 76 -1.25 -14.50 -3.05
CA ILE A 76 -1.89 -13.46 -3.83
C ILE A 76 -1.90 -13.80 -5.33
N LYS A 77 -3.07 -13.63 -5.97
CA LYS A 77 -3.23 -13.71 -7.42
C LYS A 77 -3.56 -12.33 -7.96
N PHE A 78 -2.99 -11.98 -9.10
CA PHE A 78 -3.23 -10.71 -9.77
C PHE A 78 -4.09 -10.86 -11.00
N ILE A 79 -4.99 -9.91 -11.21
CA ILE A 79 -5.76 -9.73 -12.43
C ILE A 79 -5.61 -8.29 -12.93
N SER A 80 -6.03 -8.06 -14.17
CA SER A 80 -6.18 -6.72 -14.74
C SER A 80 -7.64 -6.28 -14.70
N VAL A 81 -7.86 -4.99 -14.93
CA VAL A 81 -9.20 -4.40 -15.01
C VAL A 81 -9.86 -4.83 -16.32
N ASP A 82 -10.95 -5.60 -16.23
CA ASP A 82 -11.89 -5.87 -17.32
C ASP A 82 -13.33 -5.65 -16.84
N ALA A 83 -14.34 -5.77 -17.71
CA ALA A 83 -15.76 -5.62 -17.38
C ALA A 83 -16.23 -6.53 -16.22
N SER A 84 -15.43 -7.52 -15.84
CA SER A 84 -15.65 -8.38 -14.68
C SER A 84 -15.55 -7.64 -13.34
N VAL A 85 -14.87 -6.47 -13.28
CA VAL A 85 -14.82 -5.61 -12.07
C VAL A 85 -16.14 -4.91 -11.74
N LEU A 86 -17.11 -4.92 -12.66
CA LEU A 86 -18.43 -4.32 -12.51
C LEU A 86 -19.42 -5.31 -11.87
N PRO A 87 -20.53 -4.84 -11.26
CA PRO A 87 -21.57 -5.73 -10.75
C PRO A 87 -22.23 -6.56 -11.86
N ALA A 88 -22.71 -7.77 -11.53
CA ALA A 88 -23.42 -8.64 -12.48
C ALA A 88 -24.70 -8.03 -13.08
N SER A 89 -25.27 -7.01 -12.42
CA SER A 89 -26.41 -6.25 -12.93
C SER A 89 -26.04 -5.21 -13.99
N ALA A 90 -24.76 -4.88 -14.16
CA ALA A 90 -24.33 -3.90 -15.15
C ALA A 90 -24.43 -4.49 -16.56
N SER A 91 -25.07 -3.74 -17.47
CA SER A 91 -25.26 -4.16 -18.86
C SER A 91 -23.93 -4.46 -19.56
N SER A 92 -22.90 -3.65 -19.32
CA SER A 92 -21.56 -3.87 -19.87
C SER A 92 -20.94 -5.21 -19.46
N ARG A 93 -21.15 -5.65 -18.20
CA ARG A 93 -20.68 -6.97 -17.74
C ARG A 93 -21.47 -8.09 -18.40
N GLN A 94 -22.79 -7.97 -18.48
CA GLN A 94 -23.65 -8.98 -19.11
C GLN A 94 -23.32 -9.19 -20.60
N VAL A 95 -23.01 -8.11 -21.32
CA VAL A 95 -22.57 -8.19 -22.72
C VAL A 95 -21.24 -8.93 -22.82
N ASN A 96 -20.25 -8.60 -21.98
CA ASN A 96 -18.96 -9.29 -21.97
C ASN A 96 -19.11 -10.79 -21.66
N ASP A 97 -19.87 -11.14 -20.63
CA ASP A 97 -20.14 -12.53 -20.23
C ASP A 97 -20.82 -13.32 -21.37
N THR A 98 -21.76 -12.68 -22.07
CA THR A 98 -22.46 -13.30 -23.21
C THR A 98 -21.53 -13.51 -24.39
N LEU A 99 -20.69 -12.52 -24.73
CA LEU A 99 -19.69 -12.66 -25.80
C LEU A 99 -18.71 -13.80 -25.52
N ASN A 100 -18.20 -13.89 -24.29
CA ASN A 100 -17.27 -14.95 -23.89
C ASN A 100 -17.94 -16.34 -23.89
N ARG A 101 -19.23 -16.43 -23.54
CA ARG A 101 -19.97 -17.71 -23.53
C ARG A 101 -20.35 -18.20 -24.92
N GLU A 102 -20.81 -17.30 -25.79
CA GLU A 102 -21.44 -17.67 -27.07
C GLU A 102 -20.46 -17.70 -28.25
N PHE A 103 -19.27 -17.10 -28.10
CA PHE A 103 -18.24 -17.08 -29.16
C PHE A 103 -16.90 -17.71 -28.75
N PRO A 104 -16.84 -18.97 -28.27
CA PRO A 104 -15.58 -19.71 -28.13
C PRO A 104 -15.02 -20.12 -29.51
N PRO A 105 -13.69 -20.13 -29.73
CA PRO A 105 -12.61 -19.77 -28.79
C PRO A 105 -12.55 -18.25 -28.53
N ASN A 106 -11.93 -17.82 -27.41
CA ASN A 106 -11.84 -16.42 -26.94
C ASN A 106 -11.24 -15.45 -27.96
N ARG A 107 -12.02 -15.10 -28.98
CA ARG A 107 -11.67 -14.18 -30.07
C ARG A 107 -11.86 -12.72 -29.68
N THR A 108 -12.39 -12.46 -28.49
CA THR A 108 -12.62 -11.12 -27.95
C THR A 108 -11.31 -10.44 -27.50
N ALA A 109 -10.30 -11.23 -27.11
CA ALA A 109 -9.00 -10.73 -26.66
C ALA A 109 -7.84 -11.56 -27.24
N PRO A 110 -7.62 -11.55 -28.58
CA PRO A 110 -6.51 -12.26 -29.20
C PRO A 110 -5.17 -11.62 -28.82
N LEU A 111 -4.10 -12.40 -28.93
CA LEU A 111 -2.74 -11.87 -28.94
C LEU A 111 -2.51 -11.24 -30.32
N GLU A 112 -1.99 -10.02 -30.32
CA GLU A 112 -1.69 -9.27 -31.53
C GLU A 112 -0.20 -9.39 -31.84
N VAL A 113 0.16 -10.25 -32.79
CA VAL A 113 1.56 -10.46 -33.16
C VAL A 113 1.91 -9.57 -34.33
N VAL A 114 2.72 -8.55 -34.09
CA VAL A 114 3.26 -7.64 -35.10
C VAL A 114 4.54 -8.25 -35.66
N VAL A 115 4.60 -8.39 -36.98
CA VAL A 115 5.75 -8.95 -37.69
C VAL A 115 6.33 -7.87 -38.61
N GLY A 116 7.63 -7.64 -38.52
CA GLY A 116 8.39 -6.75 -39.38
C GLY A 116 8.64 -7.34 -40.77
N ALA A 117 7.57 -7.79 -41.43
CA ALA A 117 7.57 -8.22 -42.82
C ALA A 117 6.19 -8.01 -43.47
N PRO A 118 6.11 -7.78 -44.80
CA PRO A 118 4.85 -7.62 -45.51
C PRO A 118 3.93 -8.85 -45.36
N ALA A 119 2.63 -8.61 -45.35
CA ALA A 119 1.66 -9.68 -45.29
C ALA A 119 1.85 -10.66 -46.47
N GLY A 120 1.92 -11.96 -46.16
CA GLY A 120 2.11 -13.00 -47.18
C GLY A 120 3.57 -13.25 -47.57
N SER A 121 4.56 -12.67 -46.87
CA SER A 121 5.95 -13.09 -47.04
C SER A 121 6.16 -14.55 -46.56
N PRO A 122 7.19 -15.26 -47.06
CA PRO A 122 7.54 -16.60 -46.57
C PRO A 122 7.81 -16.64 -45.06
N GLU A 123 8.41 -15.59 -44.52
CA GLU A 123 8.76 -15.43 -43.11
C GLU A 123 7.49 -15.36 -42.24
N VAL A 124 6.50 -14.55 -42.64
CA VAL A 124 5.21 -14.45 -41.94
C VAL A 124 4.46 -15.78 -41.96
N ARG A 125 4.48 -16.50 -43.10
CA ARG A 125 3.86 -17.83 -43.20
C ARG A 125 4.54 -18.86 -42.30
N ALA A 126 5.87 -18.86 -42.28
CA ALA A 126 6.66 -19.77 -41.44
C ALA A 126 6.44 -19.50 -39.95
N LEU A 127 6.42 -18.22 -39.55
CA LEU A 127 6.11 -17.81 -38.17
C LEU A 127 4.70 -18.22 -37.77
N ALA A 128 3.69 -17.94 -38.59
CA ALA A 128 2.31 -18.35 -38.33
C ALA A 128 2.18 -19.89 -38.22
N ALA A 129 2.92 -20.65 -39.02
CA ALA A 129 2.95 -22.12 -38.91
C ALA A 129 3.56 -22.59 -37.59
N ARG A 130 4.65 -21.96 -37.12
CA ARG A 130 5.25 -22.28 -35.81
C ARG A 130 4.34 -21.92 -34.65
N ILE A 131 3.72 -20.74 -34.67
CA ILE A 131 2.77 -20.33 -33.63
C ILE A 131 1.61 -21.33 -33.53
N ARG A 132 1.09 -21.85 -34.65
CA ARG A 132 0.04 -22.89 -34.64
C ARG A 132 0.44 -24.19 -33.93
N THR A 133 1.74 -24.46 -33.76
CA THR A 133 2.24 -25.65 -33.06
C THR A 133 2.42 -25.45 -31.56
N LEU A 134 2.32 -24.21 -31.07
CA LEU A 134 2.44 -23.93 -29.64
C LEU A 134 1.23 -24.51 -28.88
N PRO A 135 1.46 -24.96 -27.63
CA PRO A 135 0.36 -25.32 -26.74
C PRO A 135 -0.53 -24.08 -26.52
N ASP A 136 -1.80 -24.32 -26.21
CA ASP A 136 -2.77 -23.28 -25.87
C ASP A 136 -3.10 -22.26 -26.97
N VAL A 137 -2.73 -22.53 -28.23
CA VAL A 137 -3.22 -21.80 -29.40
C VAL A 137 -4.45 -22.48 -29.97
N SER A 138 -5.56 -21.76 -30.04
CA SER A 138 -6.81 -22.27 -30.65
C SER A 138 -6.89 -21.97 -32.14
N ALA A 139 -6.54 -20.74 -32.54
CA ALA A 139 -6.57 -20.34 -33.94
C ALA A 139 -5.54 -19.24 -34.22
N VAL A 140 -5.04 -19.24 -35.44
CA VAL A 140 -4.15 -18.17 -35.96
C VAL A 140 -4.79 -17.62 -37.22
N ALA A 141 -5.21 -16.36 -37.16
CA ALA A 141 -5.84 -15.66 -38.27
C ALA A 141 -4.87 -15.48 -39.45
N THR A 142 -5.40 -15.14 -40.61
CA THR A 142 -4.58 -14.71 -41.75
C THR A 142 -3.92 -13.38 -41.44
N ALA A 143 -2.62 -13.27 -41.69
CA ALA A 143 -1.88 -12.02 -41.47
C ALA A 143 -2.48 -10.88 -42.29
N GLN A 144 -2.76 -9.76 -41.64
CA GLN A 144 -3.26 -8.54 -42.26
C GLN A 144 -2.12 -7.54 -42.46
N PRO A 145 -2.10 -6.74 -43.54
CA PRO A 145 -1.13 -5.67 -43.70
C PRO A 145 -1.26 -4.63 -42.57
N ALA A 146 -0.14 -4.22 -41.98
CA ALA A 146 -0.06 -3.19 -40.95
C ALA A 146 0.93 -2.08 -41.37
N GLY A 147 0.78 -1.62 -42.63
CA GLY A 147 1.76 -0.78 -43.33
C GLY A 147 2.44 -1.54 -44.47
N ALA A 148 3.42 -0.91 -45.12
CA ALA A 148 4.12 -1.49 -46.27
C ALA A 148 5.09 -2.62 -45.87
N GLU A 149 5.74 -2.49 -44.70
CA GLU A 149 6.80 -3.39 -44.24
C GLU A 149 6.37 -4.28 -43.07
N ASN A 150 5.17 -4.08 -42.52
CA ASN A 150 4.70 -4.79 -41.33
C ASN A 150 3.40 -5.54 -41.60
N SER A 151 3.17 -6.58 -40.83
CA SER A 151 1.91 -7.31 -40.79
C SER A 151 1.48 -7.63 -39.37
N LEU A 152 0.17 -7.80 -39.20
CA LEU A 152 -0.47 -8.14 -37.94
C LEU A 152 -1.08 -9.53 -38.02
N LEU A 153 -0.75 -10.38 -37.07
CA LEU A 153 -1.25 -11.73 -36.95
C LEU A 153 -2.03 -11.86 -35.63
N ALA A 154 -3.35 -12.03 -35.72
CA ALA A 154 -4.18 -12.29 -34.55
C ALA A 154 -4.11 -13.77 -34.17
N VAL A 155 -3.70 -14.05 -32.94
CA VAL A 155 -3.57 -15.39 -32.37
C VAL A 155 -4.60 -15.54 -31.26
N ALA A 156 -5.60 -16.41 -31.46
CA ALA A 156 -6.62 -16.68 -30.47
C ALA A 156 -6.12 -17.76 -29.49
N PRO A 157 -6.01 -17.45 -28.18
CA PRO A 157 -5.65 -18.44 -27.18
C PRO A 157 -6.78 -19.44 -26.94
N ALA A 158 -6.43 -20.64 -26.45
CA ALA A 158 -7.38 -21.66 -26.03
C ALA A 158 -8.04 -21.33 -24.68
N HIS A 159 -7.34 -20.58 -23.83
CA HIS A 159 -7.78 -20.18 -22.50
C HIS A 159 -8.22 -18.71 -22.46
N GLY A 160 -8.78 -18.29 -21.33
CA GLY A 160 -9.17 -16.89 -21.07
C GLY A 160 -7.98 -15.93 -21.18
N PRO A 161 -8.22 -14.64 -21.46
CA PRO A 161 -7.19 -13.61 -21.29
C PRO A 161 -6.68 -13.63 -19.84
N LEU A 162 -5.42 -13.21 -19.64
CA LEU A 162 -4.78 -13.08 -18.31
C LEU A 162 -4.57 -14.37 -17.50
N THR A 163 -5.07 -15.52 -17.95
CA THR A 163 -4.77 -16.83 -17.35
C THR A 163 -3.28 -17.14 -17.43
N THR A 164 -2.77 -17.97 -16.51
CA THR A 164 -1.34 -18.33 -16.47
C THR A 164 -0.90 -19.00 -17.78
N GLU A 165 -1.78 -19.79 -18.39
CA GLU A 165 -1.59 -20.45 -19.67
C GLU A 165 -1.45 -19.42 -20.81
N THR A 166 -2.37 -18.47 -20.91
CA THR A 166 -2.30 -17.41 -21.94
C THR A 166 -1.10 -16.48 -21.73
N GLN A 167 -0.71 -16.20 -20.48
CA GLN A 167 0.51 -15.46 -20.18
C GLN A 167 1.77 -16.22 -20.60
N GLN A 168 1.80 -17.55 -20.42
CA GLN A 168 2.91 -18.37 -20.90
C GLN A 168 2.95 -18.40 -22.43
N LEU A 169 1.80 -18.49 -23.10
CA LEU A 169 1.72 -18.38 -24.55
C LEU A 169 2.34 -17.07 -25.08
N VAL A 170 2.11 -15.92 -24.42
CA VAL A 170 2.78 -14.66 -24.79
C VAL A 170 4.31 -14.81 -24.73
N ARG A 171 4.84 -15.43 -23.68
CA ARG A 171 6.29 -15.65 -23.51
C ARG A 171 6.83 -16.61 -24.57
N ASP A 172 6.09 -17.67 -24.87
CA ASP A 172 6.47 -18.67 -25.88
C ASP A 172 6.49 -18.07 -27.29
N VAL A 173 5.51 -17.23 -27.63
CA VAL A 173 5.50 -16.52 -28.93
C VAL A 173 6.68 -15.54 -29.02
N ARG A 174 7.02 -14.84 -27.92
CA ARG A 174 8.19 -13.94 -27.88
C ARG A 174 9.53 -14.69 -27.93
N ALA A 175 9.56 -15.93 -27.48
CA ALA A 175 10.75 -16.78 -27.48
C ALA A 175 11.01 -17.46 -28.85
N ILE A 176 10.06 -17.36 -29.80
CA ILE A 176 10.26 -17.85 -31.16
C ILE A 176 11.39 -17.05 -31.83
N ASP A 177 12.53 -17.72 -32.05
CA ASP A 177 13.62 -17.17 -32.85
C ASP A 177 13.17 -16.99 -34.32
N ALA A 178 13.13 -15.76 -34.81
CA ALA A 178 12.69 -15.43 -36.16
C ALA A 178 13.67 -14.43 -36.79
N PRO A 179 13.94 -14.53 -38.11
CA PRO A 179 14.86 -13.62 -38.80
C PRO A 179 14.29 -12.21 -39.02
N VAL A 180 13.08 -11.94 -38.52
CA VAL A 180 12.34 -10.69 -38.65
C VAL A 180 11.92 -10.22 -37.27
N TYR A 181 11.64 -8.92 -37.13
CA TYR A 181 11.10 -8.39 -35.89
C TYR A 181 9.75 -9.05 -35.56
N VAL A 182 9.57 -9.48 -34.30
CA VAL A 182 8.32 -10.02 -33.77
C VAL A 182 7.98 -9.30 -32.47
N GLY A 183 6.91 -8.52 -32.48
CA GLY A 183 6.31 -7.90 -31.31
C GLY A 183 5.02 -8.63 -30.94
N VAL A 184 4.75 -8.81 -29.65
CA VAL A 184 3.49 -9.39 -29.16
C VAL A 184 2.77 -8.35 -28.30
N ALA A 185 1.58 -7.99 -28.74
CA ALA A 185 0.66 -7.03 -28.15
C ALA A 185 -0.69 -7.71 -27.82
N GLY A 186 -1.69 -6.91 -27.48
CA GLY A 186 -2.97 -7.35 -26.93
C GLY A 186 -2.98 -7.36 -25.40
N GLN A 187 -4.17 -7.52 -24.83
CA GLN A 187 -4.42 -7.32 -23.38
C GLN A 187 -3.48 -8.16 -22.50
N THR A 188 -3.34 -9.46 -22.77
CA THR A 188 -2.46 -10.34 -21.97
C THR A 188 -0.99 -9.96 -22.11
N ALA A 189 -0.55 -9.54 -23.30
CA ALA A 189 0.83 -9.12 -23.50
C ALA A 189 1.15 -7.82 -22.74
N SER A 190 0.25 -6.84 -22.79
CA SER A 190 0.35 -5.61 -21.99
C SER A 190 0.37 -5.89 -20.49
N PHE A 191 -0.40 -6.88 -20.02
CA PHE A 191 -0.39 -7.30 -18.63
C PHE A 191 0.96 -7.94 -18.22
N VAL A 192 1.49 -8.86 -19.02
CA VAL A 192 2.81 -9.46 -18.79
C VAL A 192 3.92 -8.39 -18.79
N ASP A 193 3.83 -7.41 -19.70
CA ASP A 193 4.79 -6.29 -19.75
C ASP A 193 4.67 -5.38 -18.52
N LEU A 194 3.45 -5.13 -18.05
CA LEU A 194 3.20 -4.39 -16.81
C LEU A 194 3.81 -5.14 -15.61
N GLU A 195 3.53 -6.43 -15.43
CA GLU A 195 4.10 -7.24 -14.35
C GLU A 195 5.64 -7.22 -14.38
N HIS A 196 6.23 -7.39 -15.56
CA HIS A 196 7.68 -7.34 -15.73
C HIS A 196 8.24 -5.95 -15.39
N SER A 197 7.61 -4.87 -15.87
CA SER A 197 8.00 -3.50 -15.57
C SER A 197 7.93 -3.20 -14.07
N LEU A 198 6.84 -3.64 -13.42
CA LEU A 198 6.67 -3.51 -11.97
C LEU A 198 7.77 -4.27 -11.22
N ALA A 199 8.06 -5.52 -11.58
CA ALA A 199 9.09 -6.31 -10.94
C ALA A 199 10.49 -5.68 -11.08
N VAL A 200 10.80 -5.11 -12.24
CA VAL A 200 12.09 -4.44 -12.50
C VAL A 200 12.23 -3.13 -11.72
N HIS A 201 11.16 -2.34 -11.60
CA HIS A 201 11.22 -1.03 -10.92
C HIS A 201 10.96 -1.10 -9.41
N LEU A 202 10.31 -2.15 -8.92
CA LEU A 202 9.97 -2.33 -7.51
C LEU A 202 11.19 -2.19 -6.57
N PRO A 203 12.37 -2.80 -6.84
CA PRO A 203 13.54 -2.63 -5.97
C PRO A 203 14.01 -1.17 -5.86
N ALA A 204 13.98 -0.42 -6.97
CA ALA A 204 14.38 0.97 -6.99
C ALA A 204 13.41 1.86 -6.18
N VAL A 205 12.10 1.65 -6.35
CA VAL A 205 11.06 2.36 -5.58
C VAL A 205 11.19 2.06 -4.09
N LEU A 206 11.36 0.78 -3.71
CA LEU A 206 11.58 0.38 -2.33
C LEU A 206 12.84 1.02 -1.75
N ALA A 207 13.95 1.03 -2.50
CA ALA A 207 15.19 1.65 -2.05
C ALA A 207 15.03 3.16 -1.82
N VAL A 208 14.32 3.87 -2.70
CA VAL A 208 14.05 5.31 -2.54
C VAL A 208 13.16 5.57 -1.33
N VAL A 209 12.04 4.86 -1.19
CA VAL A 209 11.08 5.09 -0.10
C VAL A 209 11.66 4.72 1.26
N ILE A 210 12.27 3.53 1.36
CA ILE A 210 12.93 3.07 2.58
C ILE A 210 14.11 3.98 2.89
N GLY A 211 14.96 4.29 1.90
CA GLY A 211 16.12 5.18 2.06
C GLY A 211 15.72 6.57 2.56
N ALA A 212 14.72 7.20 1.93
CA ALA A 212 14.20 8.49 2.37
C ALA A 212 13.66 8.43 3.80
N THR A 213 12.92 7.38 4.15
CA THR A 213 12.37 7.19 5.50
C THR A 213 13.47 6.99 6.54
N LEU A 214 14.49 6.18 6.20
CA LEU A 214 15.66 5.98 7.04
C LEU A 214 16.40 7.30 7.29
N ILE A 215 16.61 8.09 6.23
CA ILE A 215 17.27 9.40 6.32
C ILE A 215 16.45 10.38 7.17
N ILE A 216 15.16 10.54 6.90
CA ILE A 216 14.29 11.49 7.61
C ILE A 216 14.24 11.13 9.10
N LEU A 217 13.98 9.87 9.43
CA LEU A 217 13.90 9.44 10.83
C LEU A 217 15.27 9.48 11.52
N PHE A 218 16.36 9.25 10.80
CA PHE A 218 17.71 9.42 11.34
C PHE A 218 18.01 10.89 11.64
N LEU A 219 17.66 11.81 10.74
CA LEU A 219 17.82 13.26 10.95
C LEU A 219 16.94 13.79 12.08
N LEU A 220 15.77 13.18 12.30
CA LEU A 220 14.89 13.51 13.41
C LEU A 220 15.44 12.96 14.74
N THR A 221 15.80 11.67 14.78
CA THR A 221 16.06 10.97 16.03
C THR A 221 17.52 10.89 16.44
N GLY A 222 18.44 10.94 15.48
CA GLY A 222 19.85 10.65 15.65
C GLY A 222 20.14 9.16 15.88
N SER A 223 19.15 8.28 15.70
CA SER A 223 19.25 6.84 15.88
C SER A 223 19.15 6.11 14.54
N VAL A 224 19.90 5.02 14.38
CA VAL A 224 19.75 4.10 13.23
C VAL A 224 18.74 2.99 13.53
N VAL A 225 18.54 2.67 14.81
CA VAL A 225 17.68 1.56 15.21
C VAL A 225 16.20 1.94 15.11
N LEU A 226 15.83 3.19 15.41
CA LEU A 226 14.44 3.66 15.28
C LEU A 226 13.93 3.64 13.83
N PRO A 227 14.68 4.19 12.85
CA PRO A 227 14.26 4.11 11.46
C PRO A 227 14.11 2.68 10.94
N VAL A 228 15.06 1.80 11.26
CA VAL A 228 14.99 0.38 10.83
C VAL A 228 13.76 -0.30 11.41
N LYS A 229 13.44 -0.08 12.69
CA LYS A 229 12.21 -0.60 13.30
C LYS A 229 10.96 -0.08 12.60
N ALA A 230 10.90 1.22 12.32
CA ALA A 230 9.76 1.81 11.64
C ALA A 230 9.50 1.15 10.29
N VAL A 231 10.55 0.92 9.50
CA VAL A 231 10.45 0.21 8.21
C VAL A 231 9.92 -1.22 8.39
N LEU A 232 10.45 -1.97 9.36
CA LEU A 232 9.99 -3.34 9.63
C LEU A 232 8.52 -3.39 10.07
N MET A 233 8.10 -2.43 10.90
CA MET A 233 6.73 -2.34 11.38
C MET A 233 5.76 -1.94 10.27
N ASN A 234 6.17 -1.01 9.39
CA ASN A 234 5.40 -0.65 8.20
C ASN A 234 5.23 -1.86 7.27
N ALA A 235 6.30 -2.62 7.03
CA ALA A 235 6.26 -3.83 6.23
C ALA A 235 5.28 -4.86 6.82
N LEU A 236 5.37 -5.11 8.13
CA LEU A 236 4.49 -6.04 8.83
C LEU A 236 3.02 -5.60 8.80
N ASN A 237 2.74 -4.31 8.99
CA ASN A 237 1.40 -3.75 8.86
C ASN A 237 0.83 -3.97 7.45
N LEU A 238 1.62 -3.62 6.44
CA LEU A 238 1.19 -3.74 5.05
C LEU A 238 0.98 -5.21 4.65
N SER A 239 1.82 -6.14 5.11
CA SER A 239 1.61 -7.58 4.92
C SER A 239 0.29 -8.04 5.55
N ALA A 240 -0.04 -7.57 6.77
CA ALA A 240 -1.32 -7.89 7.41
C ALA A 240 -2.51 -7.34 6.62
N VAL A 241 -2.41 -6.12 6.09
CA VAL A 241 -3.45 -5.51 5.25
C VAL A 241 -3.66 -6.32 3.98
N PHE A 242 -2.60 -6.69 3.26
CA PHE A 242 -2.75 -7.52 2.06
C PHE A 242 -3.31 -8.90 2.37
N GLY A 243 -2.89 -9.53 3.47
CA GLY A 243 -3.44 -10.83 3.84
C GLY A 243 -4.94 -10.75 4.16
N ILE A 244 -5.41 -9.65 4.80
CA ILE A 244 -6.84 -9.39 4.94
C ILE A 244 -7.51 -9.20 3.58
N LEU A 245 -6.93 -8.40 2.68
CA LEU A 245 -7.51 -8.21 1.35
C LEU A 245 -7.60 -9.51 0.55
N VAL A 246 -6.61 -10.39 0.66
CA VAL A 246 -6.65 -11.73 0.06
C VAL A 246 -7.77 -12.59 0.66
N LEU A 247 -7.99 -12.54 1.98
CA LEU A 247 -9.11 -13.24 2.62
C LEU A 247 -10.47 -12.68 2.21
N VAL A 248 -10.57 -11.37 2.05
CA VAL A 248 -11.81 -10.69 1.66
C VAL A 248 -12.06 -10.91 0.17
N PHE A 249 -11.23 -10.35 -0.70
CA PHE A 249 -11.49 -10.22 -2.13
C PHE A 249 -11.14 -11.47 -2.94
N GLN A 250 -10.08 -12.19 -2.57
CA GLN A 250 -9.66 -13.39 -3.29
C GLN A 250 -10.35 -14.67 -2.79
N HIS A 251 -10.52 -14.85 -1.48
CA HIS A 251 -11.25 -16.02 -0.94
C HIS A 251 -12.77 -15.82 -0.82
N GLY A 252 -13.24 -14.59 -0.98
CA GLY A 252 -14.67 -14.28 -1.00
C GLY A 252 -15.36 -14.29 0.38
N ASN A 253 -14.60 -14.29 1.49
CA ASN A 253 -15.14 -14.48 2.84
C ASN A 253 -16.17 -13.39 3.29
N LEU A 254 -16.31 -12.28 2.54
CA LEU A 254 -17.23 -11.17 2.84
C LEU A 254 -18.04 -10.69 1.61
N GLU A 255 -18.12 -11.50 0.54
CA GLU A 255 -18.84 -11.13 -0.69
C GLU A 255 -20.29 -10.71 -0.45
N GLY A 256 -21.02 -11.49 0.35
CA GLY A 256 -22.43 -11.23 0.66
C GLY A 256 -22.67 -9.96 1.48
N LEU A 257 -21.74 -9.59 2.37
CA LEU A 257 -21.87 -8.41 3.24
C LEU A 257 -21.52 -7.12 2.49
N LEU A 258 -20.49 -7.18 1.64
CA LEU A 258 -19.97 -6.02 0.92
C LEU A 258 -20.61 -5.85 -0.48
N GLY A 259 -21.46 -6.79 -0.89
CA GLY A 259 -22.24 -6.72 -2.13
C GLY A 259 -21.36 -6.71 -3.37
N TYR A 260 -20.29 -7.52 -3.40
CA TYR A 260 -19.47 -7.74 -4.59
C TYR A 260 -19.39 -9.24 -4.91
N ARG A 261 -19.00 -9.56 -6.14
CA ARG A 261 -18.53 -10.90 -6.52
C ARG A 261 -17.02 -10.83 -6.69
N GLY A 262 -16.29 -11.65 -5.94
CA GLY A 262 -14.85 -11.77 -6.06
C GLY A 262 -14.47 -12.49 -7.33
N GLU A 263 -13.43 -12.00 -8.00
CA GLU A 263 -12.84 -12.63 -9.18
C GLU A 263 -11.75 -13.65 -8.79
N GLY A 264 -11.56 -13.90 -7.49
CA GLY A 264 -10.53 -14.80 -6.98
C GLY A 264 -9.11 -14.24 -7.06
N ALA A 265 -8.96 -12.92 -7.25
CA ALA A 265 -7.69 -12.23 -7.41
C ALA A 265 -7.83 -10.73 -7.07
N LEU A 266 -6.71 -10.07 -6.81
CA LEU A 266 -6.61 -8.62 -6.59
C LEU A 266 -6.13 -7.92 -7.86
N ASP A 267 -6.45 -6.64 -8.01
CA ASP A 267 -5.89 -5.85 -9.12
C ASP A 267 -4.37 -5.63 -8.96
N ALA A 268 -3.63 -5.75 -10.05
CA ALA A 268 -2.16 -5.70 -10.07
C ALA A 268 -1.57 -4.34 -9.63
N THR A 269 -2.32 -3.25 -9.69
CA THR A 269 -1.86 -1.91 -9.30
C THR A 269 -2.12 -1.60 -7.82
N GLN A 270 -3.00 -2.36 -7.17
CA GLN A 270 -3.38 -2.16 -5.77
C GLN A 270 -2.21 -2.28 -4.79
N PRO A 271 -1.29 -3.25 -4.94
CA PRO A 271 -0.17 -3.33 -4.04
C PRO A 271 0.67 -2.06 -3.99
N ILE A 272 0.80 -1.38 -5.13
CA ILE A 272 1.61 -0.18 -5.27
C ILE A 272 0.92 1.00 -4.59
N LEU A 273 -0.38 1.18 -4.86
CA LEU A 273 -1.16 2.27 -4.27
C LEU A 273 -1.26 2.13 -2.75
N LEU A 274 -1.56 0.92 -2.26
CA LEU A 274 -1.62 0.63 -0.84
C LEU A 274 -0.26 0.69 -0.16
N PHE A 275 0.81 0.27 -0.84
CA PHE A 275 2.18 0.50 -0.37
C PHE A 275 2.44 2.00 -0.22
N ALA A 276 2.18 2.82 -1.26
CA ALA A 276 2.44 4.25 -1.21
C ALA A 276 1.63 4.96 -0.12
N VAL A 277 0.32 4.68 -0.03
CA VAL A 277 -0.58 5.27 0.97
C VAL A 277 -0.26 4.75 2.37
N GLY A 278 -0.19 3.44 2.55
CA GLY A 278 0.05 2.81 3.86
C GLY A 278 1.42 3.15 4.41
N PHE A 279 2.46 3.10 3.58
CA PHE A 279 3.82 3.43 4.00
C PHE A 279 3.99 4.93 4.27
N GLY A 280 3.40 5.79 3.44
CA GLY A 280 3.41 7.25 3.64
C GLY A 280 2.73 7.64 4.96
N LEU A 281 1.48 7.20 5.16
CA LEU A 281 0.72 7.51 6.37
C LEU A 281 1.36 6.93 7.63
N SER A 282 1.85 5.69 7.57
CA SER A 282 2.53 5.07 8.71
C SER A 282 3.81 5.82 9.09
N THR A 283 4.57 6.27 8.08
CA THR A 283 5.78 7.08 8.29
C THR A 283 5.44 8.43 8.91
N ASP A 284 4.43 9.14 8.41
CA ASP A 284 4.00 10.44 8.93
C ASP A 284 3.63 10.34 10.41
N TYR A 285 2.78 9.38 10.76
CA TYR A 285 2.39 9.19 12.14
C TYR A 285 3.57 8.70 12.99
N GLY A 286 4.41 7.81 12.47
CA GLY A 286 5.64 7.34 13.13
C GLY A 286 6.55 8.51 13.52
N VAL A 287 6.76 9.45 12.60
CA VAL A 287 7.48 10.71 12.83
C VAL A 287 6.83 11.52 13.96
N PHE A 288 5.50 11.72 13.93
CA PHE A 288 4.80 12.48 14.98
C PHE A 288 4.97 11.88 16.38
N LEU A 289 4.80 10.56 16.51
CA LEU A 289 4.98 9.87 17.79
C LEU A 289 6.45 9.93 18.24
N LEU A 290 7.39 9.58 17.36
CA LEU A 290 8.81 9.55 17.69
C LEU A 290 9.36 10.93 18.04
N SER A 291 8.87 12.00 17.40
CA SER A 291 9.22 13.38 17.75
C SER A 291 8.85 13.67 19.21
N ARG A 292 7.61 13.36 19.62
CA ARG A 292 7.17 13.62 21.01
C ARG A 292 7.87 12.74 22.04
N ILE A 293 8.19 11.50 21.69
CA ILE A 293 9.01 10.62 22.54
C ILE A 293 10.42 11.20 22.68
N LYS A 294 11.02 11.65 21.57
CA LYS A 294 12.34 12.25 21.56
C LYS A 294 12.39 13.53 22.37
N GLU A 295 11.42 14.43 22.23
CA GLU A 295 11.34 15.67 23.01
C GLU A 295 11.32 15.37 24.53
N ALA A 296 10.51 14.40 24.96
CA ALA A 296 10.49 13.99 26.37
C ALA A 296 11.83 13.38 26.82
N ARG A 297 12.48 12.61 25.95
CA ARG A 297 13.80 12.02 26.19
C ARG A 297 14.90 13.08 26.30
N ASP A 298 14.91 14.05 25.39
CA ASP A 298 15.88 15.15 25.36
C ASP A 298 15.67 16.11 26.55
N ALA A 299 14.44 16.20 27.07
CA ALA A 299 14.12 16.87 28.34
C ALA A 299 14.56 16.08 29.60
N GLY A 300 15.23 14.92 29.44
CA GLY A 300 15.82 14.14 30.52
C GLY A 300 15.00 12.94 31.00
N ALA A 301 13.85 12.63 30.38
CA ALA A 301 13.02 11.51 30.81
C ALA A 301 13.70 10.14 30.53
N PRO A 302 13.56 9.15 31.44
CA PRO A 302 13.95 7.78 31.16
C PRO A 302 13.14 7.20 29.99
N ASN A 303 13.64 6.16 29.34
CA ASN A 303 13.10 5.67 28.06
C ASN A 303 11.61 5.27 28.16
N SER A 304 11.23 4.56 29.22
CA SER A 304 9.85 4.16 29.48
C SER A 304 8.92 5.36 29.70
N GLU A 305 9.38 6.36 30.46
CA GLU A 305 8.61 7.58 30.70
C GLU A 305 8.44 8.42 29.44
N ALA A 306 9.52 8.58 28.65
CA ALA A 306 9.49 9.32 27.40
C ALA A 306 8.47 8.72 26.41
N VAL A 307 8.41 7.38 26.32
CA VAL A 307 7.45 6.68 25.48
C VAL A 307 6.02 6.84 26.00
N ALA A 308 5.81 6.79 27.32
CA ALA A 308 4.49 7.01 27.93
C ALA A 308 3.98 8.45 27.71
N ILE A 309 4.84 9.46 27.89
CA ILE A 309 4.52 10.87 27.61
C ILE A 309 4.21 11.08 26.13
N GLY A 310 5.03 10.52 25.24
CA GLY A 310 4.83 10.63 23.79
C GLY A 310 3.50 10.02 23.35
N LEU A 311 3.14 8.83 23.88
CA LEU A 311 1.88 8.18 23.56
C LEU A 311 0.67 8.91 24.14
N GLU A 312 0.76 9.47 25.34
CA GLU A 312 -0.33 10.25 25.93
C GLU A 312 -0.65 11.51 25.11
N ARG A 313 0.39 12.25 24.70
CA ARG A 313 0.22 13.49 23.92
C ARG A 313 -0.28 13.24 22.50
N THR A 314 0.13 12.14 21.87
CA THR A 314 -0.17 11.89 20.45
C THR A 314 -1.31 10.91 20.22
N GLY A 315 -1.60 10.02 21.18
CA GLY A 315 -2.52 8.90 21.02
C GLY A 315 -3.93 9.34 20.60
N ARG A 316 -4.50 10.35 21.27
CA ARG A 316 -5.85 10.85 20.94
C ARG A 316 -5.89 11.55 19.58
N ILE A 317 -4.89 12.38 19.27
CA ILE A 317 -4.81 13.14 18.02
C ILE A 317 -4.65 12.18 16.83
N VAL A 318 -3.73 11.22 16.94
CA VAL A 318 -3.48 10.24 15.88
C VAL A 318 -4.67 9.32 15.69
N THR A 319 -5.30 8.84 16.77
CA THR A 319 -6.50 7.98 16.66
C THR A 319 -7.66 8.74 16.02
N ALA A 320 -7.88 10.00 16.37
CA ALA A 320 -8.92 10.83 15.74
C ALA A 320 -8.64 11.04 14.24
N ALA A 321 -7.40 11.36 13.87
CA ALA A 321 -7.00 11.50 12.47
C ALA A 321 -7.16 10.18 11.69
N ALA A 322 -6.76 9.07 12.30
CA ALA A 322 -6.89 7.73 11.74
C ALA A 322 -8.37 7.36 11.52
N LEU A 323 -9.25 7.64 12.49
CA LEU A 323 -10.69 7.40 12.35
C LEU A 323 -11.31 8.29 11.28
N LEU A 324 -10.98 9.58 11.22
CA LEU A 324 -11.47 10.48 10.20
C LEU A 324 -11.06 10.03 8.79
N PHE A 325 -9.79 9.64 8.62
CA PHE A 325 -9.28 9.10 7.37
C PHE A 325 -9.96 7.78 7.01
N ALA A 326 -10.08 6.86 7.97
CA ALA A 326 -10.72 5.56 7.77
C ALA A 326 -12.20 5.68 7.39
N VAL A 327 -12.94 6.66 7.96
CA VAL A 327 -14.32 6.94 7.56
C VAL A 327 -14.38 7.52 6.15
N ALA A 328 -13.52 8.49 5.83
CA ALA A 328 -13.53 9.16 4.54
C ALA A 328 -13.14 8.23 3.38
N ILE A 329 -12.04 7.49 3.53
CA ILE A 329 -11.57 6.52 2.51
C ILE A 329 -12.36 5.22 2.59
N GLY A 330 -12.80 4.81 3.77
CA GLY A 330 -13.69 3.65 3.94
C GLY A 330 -15.04 3.82 3.26
N ALA A 331 -15.49 5.06 2.98
CA ALA A 331 -16.66 5.30 2.14
C ALA A 331 -16.50 4.70 0.73
N PHE A 332 -15.28 4.53 0.22
CA PHE A 332 -15.04 3.85 -1.06
C PHE A 332 -15.42 2.36 -1.03
N ALA A 333 -15.56 1.76 0.15
CA ALA A 333 -16.11 0.41 0.30
C ALA A 333 -17.56 0.28 -0.20
N THR A 334 -18.32 1.38 -0.26
CA THR A 334 -19.69 1.38 -0.81
C THR A 334 -19.73 1.49 -2.33
N SER A 335 -18.57 1.65 -2.99
CA SER A 335 -18.49 1.69 -4.45
C SER A 335 -18.97 0.38 -5.07
N GLN A 336 -19.50 0.44 -6.28
CA GLN A 336 -19.89 -0.76 -7.06
C GLN A 336 -18.70 -1.35 -7.85
N ILE A 337 -17.58 -0.63 -7.90
CA ILE A 337 -16.37 -1.05 -8.61
C ILE A 337 -15.44 -1.72 -7.59
N VAL A 338 -15.13 -3.00 -7.79
CA VAL A 338 -14.31 -3.82 -6.86
C VAL A 338 -12.95 -3.17 -6.60
N PHE A 339 -12.30 -2.66 -7.65
CA PHE A 339 -11.04 -1.91 -7.56
C PHE A 339 -11.09 -0.74 -6.56
N ILE A 340 -12.19 0.03 -6.53
CA ILE A 340 -12.35 1.16 -5.61
C ILE A 340 -12.60 0.66 -4.18
N LYS A 341 -13.34 -0.45 -4.02
CA LYS A 341 -13.56 -1.08 -2.71
C LYS A 341 -12.25 -1.59 -2.10
N GLU A 342 -11.40 -2.24 -2.89
CA GLU A 342 -10.09 -2.76 -2.46
C GLU A 342 -9.21 -1.65 -1.91
N LEU A 343 -9.09 -0.55 -2.64
CA LEU A 343 -8.33 0.62 -2.21
C LEU A 343 -8.92 1.23 -0.93
N GLY A 344 -10.24 1.40 -0.88
CA GLY A 344 -10.94 1.97 0.27
C GLY A 344 -10.75 1.17 1.55
N ILE A 345 -11.01 -0.14 1.48
CA ILE A 345 -10.89 -1.06 2.61
C ILE A 345 -9.42 -1.23 2.99
N GLY A 346 -8.53 -1.43 2.01
CA GLY A 346 -7.10 -1.63 2.25
C GLY A 346 -6.48 -0.42 2.95
N ALA A 347 -6.72 0.79 2.45
CA ALA A 347 -6.16 2.01 3.03
C ALA A 347 -6.75 2.31 4.42
N ALA A 348 -8.06 2.10 4.61
CA ALA A 348 -8.68 2.26 5.92
C ALA A 348 -8.10 1.27 6.95
N LEU A 349 -7.97 -0.01 6.58
CA LEU A 349 -7.37 -1.03 7.44
C LEU A 349 -5.91 -0.73 7.75
N ALA A 350 -5.12 -0.28 6.77
CA ALA A 350 -3.71 0.05 6.97
C ALA A 350 -3.52 1.11 8.07
N VAL A 351 -4.37 2.13 8.06
CA VAL A 351 -4.34 3.21 9.05
C VAL A 351 -4.89 2.77 10.41
N LEU A 352 -5.98 2.00 10.43
CA LEU A 352 -6.57 1.51 11.69
C LEU A 352 -5.65 0.52 12.41
N ILE A 353 -5.04 -0.42 11.68
CA ILE A 353 -4.09 -1.38 12.25
C ILE A 353 -2.82 -0.66 12.72
N ASP A 354 -2.34 0.32 11.96
CA ASP A 354 -1.19 1.13 12.40
C ASP A 354 -1.50 1.89 13.70
N ALA A 355 -2.59 2.65 13.72
CA ALA A 355 -2.94 3.49 14.88
C ALA A 355 -3.25 2.67 16.14
N SER A 356 -3.77 1.44 16.00
CA SER A 356 -4.14 0.58 17.13
C SER A 356 -3.06 -0.42 17.50
N VAL A 357 -2.80 -1.42 16.65
CA VAL A 357 -1.93 -2.56 16.98
C VAL A 357 -0.46 -2.13 16.94
N VAL A 358 -0.04 -1.51 15.85
CA VAL A 358 1.37 -1.17 15.65
C VAL A 358 1.78 -0.10 16.67
N ARG A 359 1.06 1.01 16.71
CA ARG A 359 1.42 2.18 17.50
C ARG A 359 1.12 2.07 18.99
N ALA A 360 -0.02 1.49 19.36
CA ALA A 360 -0.40 1.42 20.78
C ALA A 360 0.26 0.24 21.50
N LEU A 361 0.60 -0.84 20.80
CA LEU A 361 1.11 -2.08 21.40
C LEU A 361 2.53 -2.41 20.96
N LEU A 362 2.78 -2.49 19.65
CA LEU A 362 4.06 -2.98 19.13
C LEU A 362 5.20 -1.95 19.29
N VAL A 363 4.94 -0.66 19.04
CA VAL A 363 5.96 0.40 19.20
C VAL A 363 6.43 0.49 20.65
N PRO A 364 5.54 0.64 21.66
CA PRO A 364 5.98 0.83 23.05
C PRO A 364 6.66 -0.41 23.61
N SER A 365 6.20 -1.61 23.25
CA SER A 365 6.83 -2.85 23.69
C SER A 365 8.24 -3.03 23.11
N LEU A 366 8.44 -2.77 21.82
CA LEU A 366 9.77 -2.83 21.20
C LEU A 366 10.70 -1.73 21.71
N MET A 367 10.16 -0.55 22.03
CA MET A 367 10.91 0.51 22.68
C MET A 367 11.37 0.08 24.07
N GLU A 368 10.53 -0.56 24.86
CA GLU A 368 10.92 -1.01 26.20
C GLU A 368 11.97 -2.12 26.14
N LEU A 369 11.79 -3.13 25.27
CA LEU A 369 12.73 -4.24 25.12
C LEU A 369 14.13 -3.80 24.72
N LEU A 370 14.22 -2.79 23.85
CA LEU A 370 15.49 -2.33 23.29
C LEU A 370 16.14 -1.23 24.13
N GLY A 371 15.42 -0.66 25.11
CA GLY A 371 15.96 0.24 26.13
C GLY A 371 16.88 1.33 25.57
N SER A 372 18.16 1.34 26.00
CA SER A 372 19.14 2.32 25.53
C SER A 372 19.59 2.12 24.08
N ALA A 373 19.46 0.92 23.53
CA ALA A 373 19.81 0.63 22.13
C ALA A 373 18.90 1.36 21.13
N ASN A 374 17.71 1.79 21.56
CA ASN A 374 16.84 2.66 20.75
C ASN A 374 17.53 3.91 20.26
N TRP A 375 18.47 4.45 21.03
CA TRP A 375 19.11 5.74 20.76
C TRP A 375 20.53 5.56 20.23
N TRP A 376 20.86 4.35 19.77
CA TRP A 376 22.18 4.03 19.29
C TRP A 376 22.39 4.46 17.84
N ALA A 377 23.53 5.09 17.61
CA ALA A 377 24.07 5.34 16.27
C ALA A 377 25.59 5.08 16.25
N PRO A 378 26.13 4.54 15.14
CA PRO A 378 27.57 4.41 14.90
C PRO A 378 28.30 5.75 15.04
N ARG A 379 29.56 5.72 15.48
CA ARG A 379 30.40 6.94 15.68
C ARG A 379 30.41 7.91 14.48
N PRO A 380 30.62 7.48 13.21
CA PRO A 380 30.64 8.42 12.08
C PRO A 380 29.26 9.05 11.81
N LEU A 381 28.18 8.29 11.98
CA LEU A 381 26.82 8.80 11.83
C LEU A 381 26.45 9.76 12.97
N ARG A 382 26.88 9.48 14.20
CA ARG A 382 26.67 10.39 15.34
C ARG A 382 27.36 11.74 15.13
N TRP A 383 28.55 11.75 14.53
CA TRP A 383 29.24 12.98 14.15
C TRP A 383 28.48 13.76 13.07
N LEU A 384 27.96 13.07 12.05
CA LEU A 384 27.15 13.70 11.00
C LEU A 384 25.87 14.33 11.59
N TYR A 385 25.18 13.60 12.47
CA TYR A 385 24.00 14.10 13.17
C TYR A 385 24.32 15.34 14.04
N GLN A 386 25.49 15.41 14.68
CA GLN A 386 25.87 16.61 15.44
C GLN A 386 26.07 17.85 14.55
N ARG A 387 26.35 17.69 13.26
CA ARG A 387 26.52 18.81 12.30
C ARG A 387 25.24 19.21 11.57
N VAL A 388 24.38 18.24 11.25
CA VAL A 388 23.23 18.44 10.33
C VAL A 388 21.88 18.17 11.02
N GLY A 389 21.89 17.48 12.17
CA GLY A 389 20.69 17.10 12.89
C GLY A 389 19.93 18.30 13.45
N TRP A 390 18.61 18.26 13.35
CA TRP A 390 17.75 19.33 13.83
C TRP A 390 17.63 19.23 15.35
N ARG A 391 18.02 20.29 16.05
CA ARG A 391 17.74 20.45 17.48
C ARG A 391 16.73 21.56 17.63
N GLU A 392 15.55 21.25 18.15
CA GLU A 392 14.68 22.26 18.72
C GLU A 392 15.31 22.70 20.05
N SER A 393 16.18 23.70 20.01
CA SER A 393 16.63 24.39 21.22
C SER A 393 15.41 25.08 21.81
N LEU A 394 14.88 24.55 22.92
CA LEU A 394 13.95 25.28 23.77
C LEU A 394 14.61 26.62 24.12
N PRO A 395 13.91 27.77 23.99
CA PRO A 395 14.44 29.04 24.45
C PRO A 395 14.87 28.89 25.91
N ALA A 396 16.09 29.32 26.23
CA ALA A 396 16.51 29.44 27.61
C ALA A 396 15.47 30.30 28.34
N VAL A 397 14.76 29.70 29.29
CA VAL A 397 13.92 30.43 30.23
C VAL A 397 14.89 31.19 31.12
N ASN A 398 15.12 32.46 30.80
CA ASN A 398 15.77 33.42 31.70
C ASN A 398 14.78 33.88 32.76
#